data_AF-A0A743P8M3-F1
#
_entry.id   AF-A0A743P8M3-F1
#
_cell.length_a   1.000
_cell.length_b   1.000
_cell.length_c   1.000
_cell.angle_alpha   90.00
_cell.angle_beta   90.00
_cell.angle_gamma   90.00
#
_symmetry.space_group_name_H-M   'P 1'
#
loop_
_entity.id
_entity.type
_entity.pdbx_description
1 polymer ?
#
loop_
_entity_poly.entity_id
_entity_poly.type
_entity_poly.pdbx_seq_one_letter_code
_entity_poly.pdbx_strand_id
1 'polypeptide(L)'
;QKMLLKDKSIAMFRLGLSAPVAGLISSMTETQLHQLSLHPHFIFTLRIRNPAALEGLLQDSRIDHLSPMHAAILCLSDTGGGHGI
;
A
#
# COMPACT_ATOMS: atom_id res chain seq x y z
N GLN A 1 -3.76 -10.70 -1.46
CA GLN A 1 -5.01 -11.48 -1.34
C GLN A 1 -5.35 -11.88 0.09
N LYS A 2 -4.47 -12.55 0.86
CA LYS A 2 -4.77 -12.98 2.25
C LYS A 2 -5.34 -11.89 3.16
N MET A 3 -4.81 -10.66 3.09
CA MET A 3 -5.35 -9.52 3.86
C MET A 3 -6.79 -9.18 3.45
N LEU A 4 -7.09 -9.16 2.16
CA LEU A 4 -8.43 -8.87 1.61
C LEU A 4 -9.47 -9.93 2.01
N LEU A 5 -9.04 -11.19 2.13
CA LEU A 5 -9.90 -12.29 2.58
C LEU A 5 -10.21 -12.23 4.08
N LYS A 6 -9.30 -11.67 4.88
CA LYS A 6 -9.49 -11.53 6.33
C LYS A 6 -10.39 -10.35 6.68
N ASP A 7 -10.09 -9.18 6.13
CA ASP A 7 -10.89 -7.97 6.29
C ASP A 7 -10.68 -7.08 5.07
N LYS A 8 -11.67 -7.02 4.19
CA LYS A 8 -11.58 -6.28 2.94
C LYS A 8 -11.42 -4.78 3.17
N SER A 9 -12.12 -4.21 4.16
CA SER A 9 -12.11 -2.76 4.41
C SER A 9 -10.75 -2.31 4.96
N ILE A 10 -10.26 -3.01 5.99
CA ILE A 10 -8.93 -2.74 6.56
C ILE A 10 -7.83 -3.00 5.54
N ALA A 11 -7.96 -4.05 4.73
CA ALA A 11 -6.98 -4.36 3.70
C ALA A 11 -6.96 -3.31 2.58
N MET A 12 -8.10 -2.82 2.13
CA MET A 12 -8.18 -1.72 1.15
C MET A 12 -7.48 -0.48 1.66
N PHE A 13 -7.71 -0.12 2.93
CA PHE A 13 -7.04 1.01 3.58
C PHE A 13 -5.51 0.80 3.65
N ARG A 14 -5.05 -0.32 4.20
CA ARG A 14 -3.62 -0.62 4.34
C ARG A 14 -2.90 -0.74 3.00
N LEU A 15 -3.57 -1.31 2.00
CA LEU A 15 -3.03 -1.55 0.68
C LEU A 15 -3.33 -0.40 -0.29
N GLY A 16 -4.02 0.66 0.12
CA GLY A 16 -4.36 1.81 -0.73
C GLY A 16 -5.03 1.39 -2.04
N LEU A 17 -6.00 0.49 -1.96
CA LEU A 17 -6.69 -0.07 -3.12
C LEU A 17 -8.11 0.50 -3.23
N SER A 18 -8.52 0.84 -4.46
CA SER A 18 -9.92 1.13 -4.76
C SER A 18 -10.77 -0.14 -4.67
N ALA A 19 -12.08 0.03 -4.43
CA ALA A 19 -13.00 -1.10 -4.30
C ALA A 19 -13.00 -2.04 -5.53
N PRO A 20 -12.96 -1.55 -6.79
CA PRO A 20 -12.87 -2.40 -7.97
C PRO A 20 -11.59 -3.24 -8.01
N VAL A 21 -10.42 -2.63 -7.76
CA VAL A 21 -9.13 -3.33 -7.78
C VAL A 21 -9.05 -4.36 -6.66
N ALA A 22 -9.51 -4.01 -5.46
CA ALA A 22 -9.60 -4.93 -4.33
C ALA A 22 -10.51 -6.13 -4.62
N GLY A 23 -11.64 -5.89 -5.30
CA GLY A 23 -12.53 -6.94 -5.79
C GLY A 23 -11.80 -7.91 -6.72
N LEU A 24 -11.15 -7.37 -7.75
CA LEU A 24 -10.42 -8.18 -8.74
C LEU A 24 -9.32 -9.02 -8.08
N ILE A 25 -8.46 -8.42 -7.26
CA ILE A 25 -7.38 -9.14 -6.57
C ILE A 25 -7.94 -10.22 -5.63
N SER A 26 -9.09 -9.98 -4.99
CA SER A 26 -9.69 -10.96 -4.08
C SER A 26 -10.21 -12.20 -4.81
N SER A 27 -10.72 -12.05 -6.05
CA SER A 27 -11.28 -13.14 -6.84
C SER A 27 -10.27 -13.86 -7.74
N MET A 28 -9.02 -13.40 -7.82
CA MET A 28 -8.01 -14.02 -8.67
C MET A 28 -7.70 -15.46 -8.24
N THR A 29 -7.65 -16.36 -9.23
CA THR A 29 -7.15 -17.71 -9.04
C THR A 29 -5.62 -17.72 -8.97
N GLU A 30 -5.04 -18.83 -8.50
CA GLU A 30 -3.59 -19.01 -8.47
C GLU A 30 -2.96 -18.87 -9.86
N THR A 31 -3.60 -19.40 -10.91
CA THR A 31 -3.15 -19.24 -12.30
C THR A 31 -3.10 -17.78 -12.71
N GLN A 32 -4.11 -16.97 -12.35
CA GLN A 32 -4.15 -15.54 -12.68
C GLN A 32 -3.10 -14.75 -11.89
N LEU A 33 -2.87 -15.09 -10.62
CA LEU A 33 -1.77 -14.51 -9.83
C LEU A 33 -0.41 -14.87 -10.41
N HIS A 34 -0.25 -16.10 -10.89
CA HIS A 34 0.98 -16.53 -11.55
C HIS A 34 1.22 -15.72 -12.83
N GLN A 35 0.21 -15.54 -13.68
CA GLN A 35 0.32 -14.68 -14.87
C GLN A 35 0.73 -13.24 -14.51
N LEU A 36 0.17 -12.71 -13.43
CA LEU A 36 0.54 -11.39 -12.92
C LEU A 36 2.02 -11.33 -12.52
N SER A 37 2.54 -12.39 -11.88
CA SER A 37 3.94 -12.49 -11.46
C SER A 37 4.97 -12.62 -12.59
N LEU A 38 4.54 -13.02 -13.79
CA LEU A 38 5.43 -13.15 -14.96
C LEU A 38 5.83 -11.79 -15.57
N HIS A 39 5.18 -10.70 -15.16
CA HIS A 39 5.51 -9.38 -15.67
C HIS A 39 6.87 -8.94 -15.10
N PRO A 40 7.83 -8.52 -15.96
CA PRO A 40 9.18 -8.16 -15.51
C PRO A 40 9.24 -6.82 -14.77
N HIS A 41 8.16 -6.02 -14.82
CA HIS A 41 8.09 -4.71 -14.21
C HIS A 41 7.27 -4.73 -12.93
N PHE A 42 7.58 -3.81 -12.03
CA PHE A 42 6.76 -3.57 -10.85
C PHE A 42 5.41 -2.96 -11.29
N ILE A 43 4.38 -3.79 -11.32
CA ILE A 43 3.02 -3.43 -11.75
C ILE A 43 2.24 -2.62 -10.71
N PHE A 44 2.78 -2.51 -9.50
CA PHE A 44 2.29 -1.61 -8.46
C PHE A 44 3.18 -0.37 -8.42
N THR A 45 2.74 0.70 -7.78
CA THR A 45 3.58 1.89 -7.61
C THR A 45 3.83 2.14 -6.14
N LEU A 46 4.96 2.78 -5.83
CA LEU A 46 5.26 3.21 -4.47
C LEU A 46 4.22 4.24 -4.02
N ARG A 47 3.73 4.03 -2.80
CA ARG A 47 2.78 4.93 -2.13
C ARG A 47 3.45 6.17 -1.57
N ILE A 48 4.74 6.14 -1.28
CA ILE A 48 5.53 7.30 -0.87
C ILE A 48 6.46 7.62 -2.03
N ARG A 49 6.26 8.80 -2.64
CA ARG A 49 7.06 9.26 -3.78
C ARG A 49 7.93 10.46 -3.46
N ASN A 50 7.66 11.14 -2.36
CA ASN A 50 8.44 12.28 -1.89
C ASN A 50 9.70 11.79 -1.15
N PRO A 51 10.92 12.10 -1.64
CA PRO A 51 12.16 11.71 -0.98
C PRO A 51 12.26 12.19 0.47
N ALA A 52 11.79 13.42 0.76
CA ALA A 52 11.82 13.96 2.12
C ALA A 52 10.90 13.19 3.07
N ALA A 53 9.76 12.69 2.57
CA ALA A 53 8.87 11.83 3.35
C ALA A 53 9.51 10.46 3.64
N LEU A 54 10.26 9.92 2.67
CA LEU A 54 11.00 8.68 2.86
C LEU A 54 12.15 8.84 3.86
N GLU A 55 12.91 9.93 3.76
CA GLU A 55 13.96 10.28 4.72
C GLU A 55 13.40 10.46 6.14
N GLY A 56 12.23 11.13 6.27
CA GLY A 56 11.56 11.29 7.56
C GLY A 56 11.12 9.97 8.21
N LEU A 57 10.94 8.89 7.44
CA LEU A 57 10.67 7.56 7.98
C LEU A 57 11.94 6.82 8.46
N LEU A 58 13.11 7.23 7.98
CA LEU A 58 14.40 6.64 8.33
C LEU A 58 15.09 7.38 9.48
N GLN A 59 14.62 8.57 9.85
CA GLN A 59 15.17 9.33 10.96
C GLN A 59 14.85 8.66 12.30
N ASP A 60 15.87 8.54 13.15
CA ASP A 60 15.69 8.11 14.55
C ASP A 60 14.78 9.10 15.27
N SER A 61 13.58 8.64 15.59
CA SER A 61 12.65 9.38 16.41
C SER A 61 12.94 9.07 17.87
N ARG A 62 13.00 10.09 18.74
CA ARG A 62 13.06 9.86 20.20
C ARG A 62 11.78 9.22 20.75
N ILE A 63 10.77 9.05 19.89
CA ILE A 63 9.44 8.55 20.21
C ILE A 63 9.11 7.41 19.23
N ASP A 64 9.80 6.29 19.39
CA ASP A 64 9.74 5.12 18.49
C ASP A 64 8.31 4.58 18.29
N HIS A 65 7.48 4.64 19.33
CA HIS A 65 6.11 4.13 19.27
C HIS A 65 5.19 4.93 18.32
N LEU A 66 5.59 6.13 17.90
CA LEU A 66 4.84 6.94 16.93
C LEU A 66 5.25 6.69 15.48
N SER A 67 6.38 5.99 15.24
CA SER A 67 6.86 5.71 13.88
C SER A 67 5.81 5.00 12.99
N PRO A 68 5.05 4.00 13.48
CA PRO A 68 3.97 3.38 12.69
C PRO A 68 2.84 4.36 12.33
N MET A 69 2.52 5.30 13.22
CA MET A 69 1.52 6.34 12.95
C MET A 69 2.03 7.36 11.93
N HIS A 70 3.29 7.77 12.01
CA HIS A 70 3.91 8.67 11.04
C HIS A 70 3.91 8.07 9.63
N ALA A 71 4.28 6.79 9.50
CA ALA A 71 4.20 6.05 8.24
C ALA A 71 2.78 5.95 7.69
N ALA A 72 1.79 5.69 8.56
CA ALA A 72 0.39 5.67 8.15
C ALA A 72 -0.06 7.04 7.63
N ILE A 73 0.24 8.12 8.34
CA ILE A 73 -0.11 9.49 7.93
C ILE A 73 0.50 9.81 6.56
N LEU A 74 1.79 9.53 6.35
CA LEU A 74 2.43 9.76 5.06
C LEU A 74 1.81 8.94 3.93
N CYS A 75 1.44 7.68 4.18
CA CYS A 75 0.78 6.84 3.19
C CYS A 75 -0.64 7.28 2.83
N LEU A 76 -1.33 7.97 3.74
CA LEU A 76 -2.72 8.41 3.59
C LEU A 76 -2.85 9.87 3.17
N SER A 77 -1.79 10.66 3.34
CA SER A 77 -1.76 12.07 2.99
C SER A 77 -1.32 12.26 1.55
N ASP A 78 -1.85 13.30 0.90
CA ASP A 78 -1.52 13.70 -0.47
C ASP A 78 -0.01 14.02 -0.65
N THR A 79 0.67 14.33 0.45
CA THR A 79 2.12 14.58 0.53
C THR A 79 2.98 13.33 0.32
N GLY A 80 2.42 12.11 0.49
CA GLY A 80 3.12 10.85 0.23
C GLY A 80 2.57 10.11 -0.98
N GLY A 81 1.24 10.00 -1.11
CA GLY A 81 0.57 9.26 -2.17
C GLY A 81 -0.60 10.05 -2.74
N GLY A 82 -0.42 10.60 -3.94
CA GLY A 82 -1.47 11.29 -4.67
C GLY A 82 -2.75 10.45 -4.70
N HIS A 83 -3.82 11.02 -4.18
CA HIS A 83 -5.12 10.36 -4.09
C HIS A 83 -5.61 9.94 -5.48
N GLY A 84 -5.93 8.66 -5.63
CA GLY A 84 -6.83 8.14 -6.65
C GLY A 84 -7.85 7.25 -5.95
N ILE A 85 -8.90 7.87 -5.42
CA ILE A 85 -10.21 7.21 -5.34
C ILE A 85 -10.87 7.34 -6.71
#